data_AF-A0A2H3NK74-F1
#
_entry.id   AF-A0A2H3NK74-F1
#
_cell.length_a   1.000
_cell.length_b   1.000
_cell.length_c   1.000
_cell.angle_alpha   90.00
_cell.angle_beta   90.00
_cell.angle_gamma   90.00
#
_symmetry.space_group_name_H-M   'P 1'
#
loop_
_entity.id
_entity.type
_entity.pdbx_description
1 polymer ?
#
loop_
_entity_poly.entity_id
_entity_poly.type
_entity_poly.pdbx_seq_one_letter_code
_entity_poly.pdbx_strand_id
1 'polypeptide(L)'
;MAHATDDHAAHGHHIIPIPTLLKVFGALVALTAITVGLSPFDLGMFEIPVALGLASAKATLVVMIFMALKYDNPVNMLTFSVGVLFVAIFLVFTLLDTAFRGDMDNVDRLTIEERERLNEQLQESDVDAEDLQVAPSDMQ
;
A
#
# COMPACT_ATOMS: atom_id res chain seq x y z
N MET A 1 -6.07 34.01 60.49
CA MET A 1 -6.58 32.72 59.97
C MET A 1 -6.36 32.75 58.46
N ALA A 2 -5.56 31.80 57.98
CA ALA A 2 -5.18 31.45 56.60
C ALA A 2 -5.55 32.40 55.44
N HIS A 3 -4.53 33.03 54.87
CA HIS A 3 -4.51 33.49 53.47
C HIS A 3 -4.21 32.25 52.60
N ALA A 4 -5.19 31.81 51.81
CA ALA A 4 -4.94 30.85 50.74
C ALA A 4 -4.22 31.58 49.61
N THR A 5 -2.98 31.19 49.34
CA THR A 5 -2.27 31.58 48.12
C THR A 5 -2.75 30.66 47.02
N ASP A 6 -3.58 31.21 46.13
CA ASP A 6 -3.89 30.59 44.85
C ASP A 6 -2.60 30.54 44.01
N ASP A 7 -1.88 29.42 44.11
CA ASP A 7 -0.84 29.03 43.16
C ASP A 7 -1.51 28.67 41.83
N HIS A 8 -1.88 29.69 41.06
CA HIS A 8 -2.30 29.53 39.68
C HIS A 8 -1.13 29.00 38.84
N ALA A 9 -1.15 27.67 38.71
CA ALA A 9 -0.46 26.84 37.74
C ALA A 9 -0.06 27.58 36.45
N ALA A 10 1.21 27.96 36.37
CA ALA A 10 1.87 28.29 35.11
C ALA A 10 2.15 26.98 34.35
N HIS A 11 1.11 26.38 33.76
CA HIS A 11 1.28 25.33 32.76
C HIS A 11 1.90 25.97 31.51
N GLY A 12 3.24 25.92 31.43
CA GLY A 12 4.00 26.42 30.30
C GLY A 12 3.55 25.74 29.00
N HIS A 13 2.88 26.50 28.15
CA HIS A 13 2.49 26.07 26.81
C HIS A 13 3.78 25.80 26.01
N HIS A 14 4.14 24.54 25.79
CA HIS A 14 5.34 24.18 25.03
C HIS A 14 5.11 24.49 23.54
N ILE A 15 5.36 25.75 23.15
CA ILE A 15 5.30 26.19 21.76
C ILE A 15 6.60 25.74 21.10
N ILE A 16 6.48 24.99 20.00
CA ILE A 16 7.64 24.59 19.20
C ILE A 16 8.21 25.85 18.53
N PRO A 17 9.52 26.11 18.64
CA PRO A 17 10.11 27.32 18.08
C PRO A 17 9.99 27.34 16.56
N ILE A 18 9.54 28.48 16.01
CA ILE A 18 9.39 28.77 14.56
C ILE A 18 10.57 28.29 13.69
N PRO A 19 11.86 28.47 14.06
CA PRO A 19 12.97 27.97 13.24
C PRO A 19 12.96 26.45 13.04
N THR A 20 12.47 25.68 14.01
CA THR A 20 12.33 24.22 13.86
C THR A 20 11.26 23.88 12.83
N LEU A 21 10.12 24.58 12.85
CA LEU A 21 9.05 24.38 11.88
C LEU A 21 9.52 24.72 10.47
N LEU A 22 10.26 25.82 10.29
CA LEU A 22 10.79 26.21 8.99
C LEU A 22 11.80 25.22 8.41
N LYS A 23 12.69 24.67 9.25
CA LYS A 23 13.63 23.62 8.83
C LYS A 23 12.91 22.36 8.35
N VAL A 24 11.91 21.93 9.10
CA VAL A 24 11.14 20.72 8.79
C VAL A 24 10.25 20.94 7.57
N PHE A 25 9.65 22.11 7.44
CA PHE A 25 8.94 22.53 6.23
C PHE A 25 9.85 22.46 5.00
N GLY A 26 11.07 22.99 5.08
CA GLY A 26 12.06 22.88 4.01
C GLY A 26 12.39 21.43 3.66
N ALA A 27 12.55 20.55 4.66
CA ALA A 27 12.74 19.12 4.45
C ALA A 27 11.54 18.47 3.73
N LEU A 28 10.31 18.80 4.13
CA LEU A 28 9.09 18.28 3.48
C LEU A 28 8.97 18.73 2.02
N VAL A 29 9.31 19.98 1.73
CA VAL A 29 9.37 20.51 0.37
C VAL A 29 10.42 19.76 -0.45
N ALA A 30 11.61 19.53 0.10
CA ALA A 30 12.65 18.77 -0.56
C ALA A 30 12.21 17.32 -0.86
N LEU A 31 11.61 16.63 0.12
CA LEU A 31 11.06 15.28 -0.08
C LEU A 31 9.95 15.26 -1.14
N THR A 32 9.16 16.34 -1.26
CA THR A 32 8.11 16.47 -2.28
C THR A 32 8.72 16.70 -3.66
N ALA A 33 9.71 17.58 -3.76
CA ALA A 33 10.44 17.81 -5.00
C ALA A 33 11.13 16.52 -5.48
N ILE A 34 11.68 15.70 -4.58
CA ILE A 34 12.23 14.38 -4.91
C ILE A 34 11.14 13.46 -5.47
N THR A 35 9.96 13.40 -4.84
CA THR A 35 8.85 12.56 -5.35
C THR A 35 8.38 13.00 -6.73
N VAL A 36 8.20 14.30 -6.96
CA VAL A 36 7.83 14.83 -8.28
C VAL A 36 8.95 14.60 -9.28
N GLY A 37 10.21 14.77 -8.86
CA GLY A 37 11.39 14.53 -9.68
C GLY A 37 11.56 13.06 -10.07
N LEU A 38 11.10 12.11 -9.24
CA LEU A 38 11.10 10.68 -9.57
C LEU A 38 9.91 10.26 -10.43
N SER A 39 8.84 11.03 -10.47
CA SER A 39 7.63 10.73 -11.26
C SER A 39 7.84 10.40 -12.74
N PRO A 40 8.78 11.02 -13.48
CA PRO A 40 9.03 10.67 -14.89
C PRO A 40 9.94 9.45 -15.08
N PHE A 41 10.53 8.91 -14.01
CA PHE A 41 11.43 7.76 -14.11
C PHE A 41 10.65 6.45 -13.90
N ASP A 42 10.76 5.54 -14.86
CA ASP A 42 10.26 4.17 -14.72
C ASP A 42 11.24 3.38 -13.86
N LEU A 43 10.83 3.10 -12.62
CA LEU A 43 11.62 2.32 -11.65
C LEU A 43 11.22 0.83 -11.66
N GLY A 44 10.33 0.43 -12.58
CA GLY A 44 9.77 -0.91 -12.68
C GLY A 44 9.19 -1.38 -11.35
N MET A 45 9.67 -2.53 -10.86
CA MET A 45 9.20 -3.13 -9.61
C MET A 45 9.42 -2.25 -8.36
N PHE A 46 10.30 -1.25 -8.43
CA PHE A 46 10.61 -0.37 -7.29
C PHE A 46 9.76 0.88 -7.22
N GLU A 47 8.89 1.17 -8.21
CA GLU A 47 8.04 2.37 -8.22
C GLU A 47 7.18 2.48 -6.96
N ILE A 48 6.42 1.43 -6.65
CA ILE A 48 5.52 1.42 -5.49
C ILE A 48 6.29 1.45 -4.16
N PRO A 49 7.30 0.58 -3.92
CA PRO A 49 8.10 0.64 -2.70
C PRO A 49 8.77 2.00 -2.47
N VAL A 50 9.33 2.63 -3.51
CA VAL A 50 10.00 3.93 -3.40
C VAL A 50 9.00 5.04 -3.13
N ALA A 51 7.88 5.07 -3.84
CA ALA A 51 6.82 6.06 -3.62
C ALA A 51 6.27 5.95 -2.18
N LEU A 52 6.00 4.73 -1.71
CA LEU A 52 5.49 4.47 -0.37
C LEU A 52 6.53 4.82 0.72
N GLY A 53 7.82 4.54 0.47
CA GLY A 53 8.91 4.92 1.36
C GLY A 53 9.06 6.43 1.51
N LEU A 54 9.00 7.18 0.40
CA LEU A 54 9.04 8.65 0.41
C LEU A 54 7.80 9.26 1.06
N ALA A 55 6.62 8.67 0.85
CA ALA A 55 5.40 9.09 1.53
C ALA A 55 5.49 8.85 3.05
N SER A 56 5.97 7.68 3.46
CA SER A 56 6.16 7.33 4.88
C SER A 56 7.19 8.23 5.56
N ALA A 57 8.28 8.58 4.89
CA ALA A 57 9.27 9.53 5.41
C ALA A 57 8.68 10.92 5.68
N LYS A 58 7.84 11.43 4.75
CA LYS A 58 7.10 12.69 4.94
C LYS A 58 6.15 12.59 6.13
N ALA A 59 5.36 11.52 6.21
CA ALA A 59 4.41 11.30 7.30
C ALA A 59 5.12 11.28 8.66
N THR A 60 6.24 10.57 8.79
CA THR A 60 7.03 10.52 10.03
C THR A 60 7.54 11.90 10.45
N LEU A 61 8.04 12.71 9.52
CA LEU A 61 8.46 14.10 9.81
C LEU A 61 7.29 14.97 10.30
N VAL A 62 6.13 14.84 9.65
CA VAL A 62 4.91 15.58 10.03
C VAL A 62 4.47 15.19 11.44
N VAL A 63 4.36 13.90 11.72
CA VAL A 63 3.88 13.40 13.01
C VAL A 63 4.87 13.75 14.13
N MET A 64 6.16 13.57 13.90
CA MET A 64 7.17 13.81 14.94
C MET A 64 7.26 15.28 15.35
N ILE A 65 7.07 16.22 14.42
CA ILE A 65 7.29 17.65 14.67
C ILE A 65 5.98 18.46 14.68
N PHE A 66 5.16 18.39 13.64
CA PHE A 66 3.94 19.21 13.53
C PHE A 66 2.82 18.71 14.45
N MET A 67 2.72 17.41 14.68
CA MET A 67 1.80 16.87 15.70
C MET A 67 2.41 16.87 17.10
N ALA A 68 3.60 17.46 17.26
CA ALA A 68 4.35 17.53 18.51
C ALA A 68 4.59 16.16 19.19
N LEU A 69 4.49 15.04 18.47
CA LEU A 69 4.55 13.69 19.06
C LEU A 69 5.90 13.43 19.77
N LYS A 70 6.98 14.05 19.28
CA LYS A 70 8.31 14.01 19.92
C LYS A 70 8.37 14.71 21.28
N TYR A 71 7.55 15.74 21.47
CA TYR A 71 7.58 16.62 22.65
C TYR A 71 6.40 16.35 23.61
N ASP A 72 5.46 15.51 23.19
CA ASP A 72 4.25 15.16 23.93
C ASP A 72 4.45 13.90 24.80
N ASN A 73 3.40 13.52 25.54
CA ASN A 73 3.39 12.37 26.42
C ASN A 73 3.66 11.05 25.65
N PRO A 74 4.50 10.13 26.19
CA PRO A 74 4.77 8.83 25.56
C PRO A 74 3.52 7.99 25.29
N VAL A 75 2.41 8.21 26.01
CA VAL A 75 1.12 7.56 25.74
C VAL A 75 0.61 7.91 24.34
N ASN A 76 0.73 9.17 23.89
CA ASN A 76 0.31 9.57 22.55
C ASN A 76 1.14 8.85 21.47
N MET A 77 2.45 8.72 21.69
CA MET A 77 3.34 7.97 20.80
C MET A 77 2.96 6.48 20.72
N LEU A 78 2.58 5.86 21.83
CA LEU A 78 2.11 4.48 21.86
C LEU A 78 0.79 4.32 21.11
N THR A 79 -0.20 5.17 21.38
CA THR A 79 -1.51 5.14 20.71
C THR A 79 -1.36 5.33 19.19
N PHE A 80 -0.53 6.29 18.76
CA PHE A 80 -0.25 6.49 17.35
C PHE A 80 0.43 5.27 16.71
N SER A 81 1.43 4.69 17.38
CA SER A 81 2.17 3.53 16.88
C SER A 81 1.26 2.30 16.74
N VAL A 82 0.35 2.08 17.69
CA VAL A 82 -0.67 1.03 17.60
C VAL A 82 -1.59 1.29 16.40
N GLY A 83 -2.05 2.52 16.20
CA GLY A 83 -2.86 2.89 15.04
C GLY A 83 -2.15 2.60 13.71
N VAL A 84 -0.89 3.01 13.58
CA VAL A 84 -0.06 2.73 12.39
C VAL A 84 0.15 1.24 12.19
N LEU A 85 0.36 0.47 13.26
CA LEU A 85 0.48 -0.99 13.18
C LEU A 85 -0.79 -1.62 12.60
N PHE A 86 -1.97 -1.22 13.08
CA PHE A 86 -3.23 -1.72 12.55
C PHE A 86 -3.43 -1.36 11.07
N VAL A 87 -3.11 -0.12 10.69
CA VAL A 87 -3.14 0.31 9.28
C VAL A 87 -2.21 -0.55 8.43
N ALA A 88 -0.98 -0.80 8.89
CA ALA A 88 -0.02 -1.63 8.17
C ALA A 88 -0.51 -3.07 8.02
N ILE A 89 -1.08 -3.66 9.07
CA ILE A 89 -1.67 -5.01 9.04
C ILE A 89 -2.79 -5.08 8.00
N PHE A 90 -3.74 -4.14 8.04
CA PHE A 90 -4.84 -4.11 7.08
C PHE A 90 -4.35 -3.89 5.66
N LEU A 91 -3.41 -2.97 5.44
CA LEU A 91 -2.83 -2.72 4.13
C LEU A 91 -2.17 -3.99 3.56
N VAL A 92 -1.35 -4.69 4.34
CA VAL A 92 -0.69 -5.92 3.90
C VAL A 92 -1.72 -6.99 3.56
N PHE A 93 -2.74 -7.20 4.39
CA PHE A 93 -3.78 -8.17 4.07
C PHE A 93 -4.59 -7.80 2.82
N THR A 94 -4.91 -6.53 2.61
CA THR A 94 -5.59 -6.07 1.39
C THR A 94 -4.72 -6.27 0.14
N LEU A 95 -3.41 -6.02 0.25
CA LEU A 95 -2.47 -6.26 -0.85
C LEU A 95 -2.34 -7.75 -1.16
N LEU A 96 -2.25 -8.62 -0.15
CA LEU A 96 -2.22 -10.06 -0.33
C LEU A 96 -3.54 -10.57 -0.94
N ASP A 97 -4.68 -10.13 -0.42
CA ASP A 97 -6.00 -10.48 -0.99
C ASP A 97 -6.08 -10.09 -2.47
N THR A 98 -5.67 -8.87 -2.81
CA THR A 98 -5.64 -8.40 -4.21
C THR A 98 -4.69 -9.24 -5.07
N ALA A 99 -3.51 -9.58 -4.57
CA ALA A 99 -2.51 -10.33 -5.31
C ALA A 99 -2.95 -11.77 -5.64
N PHE A 100 -3.69 -12.42 -4.74
CA PHE A 100 -4.10 -13.83 -4.90
C PHE A 100 -5.56 -14.01 -5.34
N ARG A 101 -6.36 -12.93 -5.46
CA ARG A 101 -7.77 -12.99 -5.86
C ARG A 101 -8.01 -13.67 -7.22
N GLY A 102 -7.07 -13.57 -8.16
CA GLY A 102 -7.19 -14.09 -9.53
C GLY A 102 -6.73 -15.53 -9.72
N ASP A 103 -6.14 -16.17 -8.70
CA ASP A 103 -5.60 -17.53 -8.77
C ASP A 103 -6.69 -18.61 -8.60
N MET A 104 -7.95 -18.20 -8.43
CA MET A 104 -9.09 -19.09 -8.26
C MET A 104 -9.60 -19.53 -9.65
N ASP A 105 -9.29 -20.74 -10.07
CA ASP A 105 -9.73 -21.43 -11.30
C ASP A 105 -11.26 -21.67 -11.40
N ASN A 106 -12.03 -21.08 -10.47
CA ASN A 106 -13.49 -21.06 -10.36
C ASN A 106 -14.10 -19.72 -10.81
N VAL A 107 -13.33 -18.67 -11.14
CA VAL A 107 -13.90 -17.37 -11.59
C VAL A 107 -14.06 -17.25 -13.12
N ASP A 108 -14.32 -18.37 -13.80
CA ASP A 108 -14.65 -18.35 -15.23
C ASP A 108 -16.02 -17.69 -15.47
N ARG A 109 -16.09 -16.88 -16.52
CA ARG A 109 -17.35 -16.22 -16.94
C ARG A 109 -18.33 -17.19 -17.61
N LEU A 110 -17.87 -18.38 -17.94
CA LEU A 110 -18.64 -19.43 -18.58
C LEU A 110 -19.35 -20.24 -17.51
N THR A 111 -20.62 -20.54 -17.77
CA THR A 111 -21.33 -21.54 -16.97
C THR A 111 -20.68 -22.92 -17.16
N ILE A 112 -20.82 -23.80 -16.17
CA ILE A 112 -20.25 -25.16 -16.23
C ILE A 112 -20.73 -25.89 -17.50
N GLU A 113 -22.01 -25.71 -17.87
CA GLU A 113 -22.57 -26.28 -19.10
C GLU A 113 -21.90 -25.78 -20.38
N GLU A 114 -21.56 -24.49 -20.46
CA GLU A 114 -20.88 -23.91 -21.63
C GLU A 114 -19.45 -24.44 -21.75
N ARG A 115 -18.76 -24.65 -20.63
CA ARG A 115 -17.39 -25.18 -20.59
C ARG A 115 -17.36 -26.64 -21.04
N GLU A 116 -18.32 -27.45 -20.61
CA GLU A 116 -18.48 -28.84 -21.03
C GLU A 116 -18.73 -28.94 -22.53
N ARG A 117 -19.69 -28.17 -23.06
CA ARG A 117 -19.98 -28.15 -24.52
C ARG A 117 -18.79 -27.72 -25.36
N LEU A 118 -18.00 -26.76 -24.88
CA LEU A 118 -16.80 -26.32 -25.58
C LEU A 118 -15.72 -27.40 -25.59
N ASN A 119 -15.51 -28.07 -24.47
CA ASN A 119 -14.56 -29.19 -24.39
C ASN A 119 -15.00 -30.37 -25.25
N GLU A 120 -16.29 -30.70 -25.29
CA GLU A 120 -16.84 -31.73 -26.18
C GLU A 120 -16.57 -31.38 -27.65
N GLN A 121 -16.81 -30.13 -28.07
CA GLN A 121 -16.55 -29.67 -29.43
C GLN A 121 -15.05 -29.65 -29.80
N LEU A 122 -14.19 -29.27 -28.86
CA LEU A 122 -12.73 -29.28 -29.06
C LEU A 122 -12.19 -30.72 -29.17
N GLN A 123 -12.74 -31.64 -28.36
CA GLN A 123 -12.35 -33.04 -28.39
C GLN A 123 -12.84 -33.74 -29.67
N GLU A 124 -14.03 -33.40 -30.16
CA GLU A 124 -14.54 -33.87 -31.46
C GLU A 124 -13.66 -33.36 -32.62
N SER A 125 -13.25 -32.08 -32.57
CA SER A 125 -12.38 -31.48 -33.59
C SER A 125 -10.97 -32.07 -33.64
N ASP A 126 -10.38 -32.41 -32.49
CA ASP A 126 -9.06 -33.06 -32.42
C ASP A 126 -9.11 -34.52 -32.88
N VAL A 127 -10.16 -35.26 -32.55
CA VAL A 127 -10.37 -36.64 -33.01
C VAL A 127 -10.54 -36.69 -34.53
N ASP A 128 -11.31 -35.75 -35.10
CA ASP A 128 -11.46 -35.63 -36.56
C ASP A 128 -10.14 -35.23 -37.25
N ALA A 129 -9.33 -34.38 -36.62
CA ALA A 129 -8.03 -33.97 -37.13
C ALA A 129 -6.96 -35.06 -37.05
N GLU A 130 -7.02 -35.95 -36.05
CA GLU A 130 -6.19 -37.17 -35.98
C GLU A 130 -6.61 -38.17 -37.06
N ASP A 131 -7.90 -38.40 -37.29
CA ASP A 131 -8.39 -39.34 -38.32
C ASP A 131 -8.09 -38.83 -39.75
N LEU A 132 -8.03 -37.51 -39.94
CA LEU A 132 -7.55 -36.87 -41.18
C LEU A 132 -6.03 -36.98 -41.38
N GLN A 133 -5.24 -37.10 -40.30
CA GLN A 133 -3.79 -37.31 -40.36
C GLN A 133 -3.40 -38.78 -40.61
N VAL A 134 -4.28 -39.73 -40.27
CA VAL A 134 -4.11 -41.17 -40.56
C VAL A 134 -4.48 -41.51 -42.03
N ALA A 135 -5.02 -40.56 -42.80
CA ALA A 135 -5.20 -40.72 -44.24
C ALA A 135 -3.83 -40.91 -44.94
N PRO A 136 -3.72 -41.89 -45.85
CA PRO A 136 -2.45 -42.48 -46.27
C PRO A 136 -1.64 -41.52 -47.14
N SER A 137 -0.75 -40.74 -46.53
CA SER A 137 0.37 -40.14 -47.26
C SER A 137 1.57 -41.10 -47.40
N ASP A 138 1.49 -42.29 -46.77
CA ASP A 138 2.54 -43.33 -46.79
C ASP A 138 2.34 -44.40 -47.90
N MET A 139 1.52 -44.14 -48.91
CA MET A 139 1.38 -45.03 -50.08
C MET A 139 2.02 -44.42 -51.34
N GLN A 140 3.33 -44.10 -51.27
CA GLN A 140 4.21 -43.92 -52.44
C GLN A 140 5.59 -44.50 -52.19
#